data_AF-A0A1L3FLN8-F1
#
_entry.id   AF-A0A1L3FLN8-F1
#
_cell.length_a   1.000
_cell.length_b   1.000
_cell.length_c   1.000
_cell.angle_alpha   90.00
_cell.angle_beta   90.00
_cell.angle_gamma   90.00
#
_symmetry.space_group_name_H-M   'P 1'
#
loop_
_entity.id
_entity.type
_entity.pdbx_description
1 polymer ?
#
loop_
_entity_poly.entity_id
_entity_poly.type
_entity_poly.pdbx_seq_one_letter_code
_entity_poly.pdbx_strand_id
1 'polypeptide(L)'
;MIETNFWLFLAAACLIAAVPGPGIFYVAARTLSEGRASGFASTAGTALGGLVHVVAGSLGISAIILASAELFAVVKFIGALYLIWLGIKTFRSAGRALSLESEPVGDRRAFRDGVLVEALNPKTAAFFLAFIPQFLDPAGSSPTLQFIVLGAISVILNTLADVVVVLMATATRTQLIGRPHLMRRLTQGSGVFIAGLGLSLALARRPVQG
;
A
#
# COMPACT_ATOMS: atom_id res chain seq x y z
N MET A 1 -0.85 -13.77 -23.20
CA MET A 1 -0.83 -12.34 -22.82
C MET A 1 -1.50 -12.10 -21.46
N ILE A 2 -2.70 -12.66 -21.18
CA ILE A 2 -3.37 -12.51 -19.88
C ILE A 2 -2.54 -13.09 -18.71
N GLU A 3 -1.96 -14.30 -18.86
CA GLU A 3 -1.12 -14.88 -17.80
C GLU A 3 0.14 -14.06 -17.50
N THR A 4 0.78 -13.48 -18.52
CA THR A 4 1.99 -12.66 -18.34
C THR A 4 1.70 -11.41 -17.53
N ASN A 5 0.55 -10.75 -17.76
CA ASN A 5 0.14 -9.58 -16.98
C ASN A 5 -0.15 -9.93 -15.52
N PHE A 6 -0.73 -11.10 -15.26
CA PHE A 6 -1.00 -11.55 -13.89
C PHE A 6 0.29 -11.78 -13.08
N TRP A 7 1.31 -12.43 -13.66
CA TRP A 7 2.58 -12.66 -12.97
C TRP A 7 3.36 -11.37 -12.72
N LEU A 8 3.33 -10.43 -13.67
CA LEU A 8 3.92 -9.09 -13.51
C LEU A 8 3.21 -8.30 -12.40
N PHE A 9 1.87 -8.36 -12.38
CA PHE A 9 1.07 -7.79 -11.31
C PHE A 9 1.48 -8.39 -9.96
N LEU A 10 1.53 -9.72 -9.85
CA LEU A 10 1.82 -10.41 -8.60
C LEU A 10 3.20 -10.04 -8.07
N ALA A 11 4.22 -10.01 -8.94
CA ALA A 11 5.57 -9.57 -8.57
C ALA A 11 5.57 -8.12 -8.07
N ALA A 12 4.90 -7.21 -8.78
CA ALA A 12 4.80 -5.82 -8.38
C ALA A 12 4.03 -5.63 -7.05
N ALA A 13 2.92 -6.35 -6.87
CA ALA A 13 2.11 -6.32 -5.66
C ALA A 13 2.90 -6.85 -4.45
N CYS A 14 3.67 -7.93 -4.61
CA CYS A 14 4.56 -8.46 -3.56
C CYS A 14 5.63 -7.44 -3.17
N LEU A 15 6.30 -6.83 -4.15
CA LEU A 15 7.30 -5.79 -3.90
C LEU A 15 6.69 -4.60 -3.16
N ILE A 16 5.52 -4.15 -3.60
CA ILE A 16 4.80 -3.04 -2.98
C ILE A 16 4.37 -3.38 -1.57
N ALA A 17 3.83 -4.57 -1.33
CA ALA A 17 3.44 -5.03 0.00
C ALA A 17 4.64 -5.06 0.97
N ALA A 18 5.80 -5.48 0.48
CA ALA A 18 7.02 -5.53 1.29
C ALA A 18 7.61 -4.16 1.65
N VAL A 19 7.26 -3.09 0.91
CA VAL A 19 7.84 -1.76 1.15
C VAL A 19 7.16 -1.03 2.30
N PRO A 20 7.88 -0.71 3.39
CA PRO A 20 7.29 -0.05 4.55
C PRO A 20 6.61 1.27 4.21
N GLY A 21 5.28 1.32 4.38
CA GLY A 21 4.48 2.53 4.24
C GLY A 21 3.80 2.90 5.57
N PRO A 22 2.87 3.87 5.56
CA PRO A 22 2.08 4.24 6.72
C PRO A 22 1.42 3.05 7.43
N GLY A 23 0.83 2.10 6.69
CA GLY A 23 0.22 0.88 7.24
C GLY A 23 1.19 0.00 8.03
N ILE A 24 2.31 -0.41 7.41
CA ILE A 24 3.36 -1.20 8.08
C ILE A 24 3.94 -0.47 9.31
N PHE A 25 4.21 0.83 9.19
CA PHE A 25 4.74 1.60 10.32
C PHE A 25 3.73 1.71 11.47
N TYR A 26 2.45 1.89 11.14
CA TYR A 26 1.37 1.87 12.11
C TYR A 26 1.30 0.52 12.84
N VAL A 27 1.22 -0.60 12.10
CA VAL A 27 1.19 -1.96 12.68
C VAL A 27 2.43 -2.22 13.55
N ALA A 28 3.62 -1.84 13.08
CA ALA A 28 4.86 -1.97 13.85
C ALA A 28 4.81 -1.14 15.14
N ALA A 29 4.41 0.12 15.08
CA ALA A 29 4.33 1.00 16.25
C ALA A 29 3.34 0.46 17.29
N ARG A 30 2.15 0.05 16.87
CA ARG A 30 1.13 -0.54 17.77
C ARG A 30 1.63 -1.84 18.39
N THR A 31 2.33 -2.68 17.63
CA THR A 31 2.92 -3.93 18.14
C THR A 31 4.01 -3.66 19.17
N LEU A 32 4.88 -2.68 18.93
CA LEU A 32 5.97 -2.34 19.84
C LEU A 32 5.47 -1.67 21.12
N SER A 33 4.48 -0.76 21.03
CA SER A 33 3.93 -0.04 22.18
C SER A 33 2.97 -0.90 23.01
N GLU A 34 1.98 -1.55 22.37
CA GLU A 34 0.86 -2.21 23.07
C GLU A 34 0.91 -3.75 22.99
N GLY A 35 1.83 -4.30 22.20
CA GLY A 35 2.06 -5.74 22.11
C GLY A 35 1.34 -6.43 20.95
N ARG A 36 1.48 -7.77 20.91
CA ARG A 36 1.06 -8.61 19.78
C ARG A 36 -0.42 -8.53 19.45
N ALA A 37 -1.30 -8.47 20.46
CA ALA A 37 -2.75 -8.40 20.25
C ALA A 37 -3.16 -7.12 19.50
N SER A 38 -2.63 -5.97 19.92
CA SER A 38 -2.84 -4.70 19.26
C SER A 38 -2.23 -4.65 17.86
N GLY A 39 -1.12 -5.37 17.63
CA GLY A 39 -0.56 -5.61 16.31
C GLY A 39 -1.54 -6.29 15.36
N PHE A 40 -2.08 -7.45 15.75
CA PHE A 40 -3.07 -8.17 14.93
C PHE A 40 -4.39 -7.41 14.76
N ALA A 41 -4.85 -6.70 15.79
CA ALA A 41 -6.02 -5.83 15.67
C ALA A 41 -5.79 -4.72 14.64
N SER A 42 -4.60 -4.13 14.64
CA SER A 42 -4.16 -3.15 13.63
C SER A 42 -4.15 -3.75 12.23
N THR A 43 -3.58 -4.95 12.05
CA THR A 43 -3.56 -5.68 10.77
C THR A 43 -4.96 -5.99 10.25
N ALA A 44 -5.90 -6.40 11.11
CA ALA A 44 -7.28 -6.62 10.70
C ALA A 44 -7.96 -5.30 10.28
N GLY A 45 -7.64 -4.21 10.97
CA GLY A 45 -8.10 -2.87 10.62
C GLY A 45 -7.57 -2.41 9.26
N THR A 46 -6.26 -2.55 9.02
CA THR A 46 -5.64 -2.20 7.73
C THR A 46 -6.21 -3.05 6.61
N ALA A 47 -6.40 -4.35 6.81
CA ALA A 47 -7.05 -5.22 5.81
C ALA A 47 -8.45 -4.70 5.41
N LEU A 48 -9.28 -4.32 6.38
CA LEU A 48 -10.60 -3.74 6.10
C LEU A 48 -10.49 -2.38 5.39
N GLY A 49 -9.55 -1.51 5.79
CA GLY A 49 -9.29 -0.26 5.08
C GLY A 49 -8.81 -0.48 3.64
N GLY A 50 -8.04 -1.53 3.39
CA GLY A 50 -7.66 -1.97 2.04
C GLY A 50 -8.86 -2.41 1.20
N LEU A 51 -9.82 -3.13 1.78
CA LEU A 51 -11.07 -3.49 1.11
C LEU A 51 -11.92 -2.27 0.75
N VAL A 52 -11.86 -1.17 1.51
CA VAL A 52 -12.50 0.10 1.12
C VAL A 52 -11.95 0.61 -0.23
N HIS A 53 -10.63 0.50 -0.47
CA HIS A 53 -10.04 0.85 -1.77
C HIS A 53 -10.48 -0.10 -2.89
N VAL A 54 -10.65 -1.39 -2.60
CA VAL A 54 -11.19 -2.36 -3.57
C VAL A 54 -12.58 -1.94 -4.03
N VAL A 55 -13.47 -1.62 -3.08
CA VAL A 55 -14.85 -1.20 -3.35
C VAL A 55 -14.87 0.16 -4.07
N ALA A 56 -14.14 1.15 -3.56
CA ALA A 56 -14.10 2.47 -4.17
C ALA A 56 -13.54 2.43 -5.60
N GLY A 57 -12.47 1.67 -5.82
CA GLY A 57 -11.87 1.49 -7.13
C GLY A 57 -12.78 0.72 -8.08
N SER A 58 -13.46 -0.33 -7.63
CA SER A 58 -14.37 -1.11 -8.50
C SER A 58 -15.59 -0.32 -8.98
N LEU A 59 -16.08 0.62 -8.17
CA LEU A 59 -17.15 1.55 -8.58
C LEU A 59 -16.67 2.56 -9.63
N GLY A 60 -15.41 3.00 -9.55
CA GLY A 60 -14.84 3.99 -10.46
C GLY A 60 -14.16 3.42 -11.72
N ILE A 61 -13.81 2.13 -11.73
CA ILE A 61 -12.93 1.57 -12.76
C ILE A 61 -13.57 1.58 -14.16
N SER A 62 -14.89 1.41 -14.26
CA SER A 62 -15.60 1.48 -15.54
C SER A 62 -15.48 2.85 -16.18
N ALA A 63 -15.53 3.93 -15.39
CA ALA A 63 -15.32 5.29 -15.88
C ALA A 63 -13.87 5.51 -16.35
N ILE A 64 -12.90 4.92 -15.65
CA ILE A 64 -11.47 4.98 -16.04
C ILE A 64 -11.20 4.19 -17.33
N ILE A 65 -11.91 3.09 -17.57
CA ILE A 65 -11.74 2.28 -18.79
C ILE A 65 -12.42 2.92 -20.00
N LEU A 66 -13.60 3.50 -19.81
CA LEU A 66 -14.33 4.24 -20.85
C LEU A 66 -13.69 5.61 -21.15
N ALA A 67 -12.77 6.07 -20.31
CA ALA A 67 -11.99 7.27 -20.53
C ALA A 67 -11.09 7.15 -21.78
N SER A 68 -10.87 8.27 -22.47
CA SER A 68 -9.94 8.32 -23.60
C SER A 68 -8.51 7.92 -23.16
N ALA A 69 -7.68 7.48 -24.11
CA ALA A 69 -6.27 7.18 -23.84
C ALA A 69 -5.53 8.36 -23.19
N GLU A 70 -5.92 9.59 -23.52
CA GLU A 70 -5.41 10.84 -22.95
C GLU A 70 -5.82 10.98 -21.48
N LEU A 71 -7.09 10.77 -21.14
CA LEU A 71 -7.57 10.88 -19.76
C LEU A 71 -6.96 9.78 -18.87
N PHE A 72 -6.78 8.57 -19.40
CA PHE A 72 -6.02 7.52 -18.71
C PHE A 72 -4.56 7.94 -18.45
N ALA A 73 -3.90 8.57 -19.44
CA ALA A 73 -2.55 9.09 -19.28
C ALA A 73 -2.49 10.18 -18.19
N VAL A 74 -3.49 11.07 -18.12
CA VAL A 74 -3.60 12.08 -17.06
C VAL A 74 -3.70 11.44 -15.68
N VAL A 75 -4.61 10.48 -15.47
CA VAL A 75 -4.74 9.77 -14.19
C VAL A 75 -3.43 9.07 -13.81
N LYS A 76 -2.78 8.41 -14.78
CA LYS A 76 -1.48 7.76 -14.59
C LYS A 76 -0.41 8.76 -14.14
N PHE A 77 -0.29 9.90 -14.81
CA PHE A 77 0.70 10.93 -14.48
C PHE A 77 0.42 11.59 -13.14
N ILE A 78 -0.84 11.84 -12.79
CA ILE A 78 -1.21 12.35 -11.47
C ILE A 78 -0.81 11.34 -10.39
N GLY A 79 -1.13 10.06 -10.57
CA GLY A 79 -0.71 8.99 -9.65
C GLY A 79 0.81 8.90 -9.51
N ALA A 80 1.55 9.04 -10.62
CA ALA A 80 3.01 9.04 -10.64
C ALA A 80 3.62 10.21 -9.87
N LEU A 81 3.18 11.44 -10.15
CA LEU A 81 3.63 12.63 -9.44
C LEU A 81 3.31 12.54 -7.95
N TYR A 82 2.13 12.00 -7.63
CA TYR A 82 1.70 11.79 -6.25
C TYR A 82 2.60 10.79 -5.52
N LEU A 83 2.94 9.65 -6.14
CA LEU A 83 3.89 8.68 -5.58
C LEU A 83 5.28 9.29 -5.40
N ILE A 84 5.77 10.08 -6.36
CA ILE A 84 7.06 10.80 -6.23
C ILE A 84 7.03 11.74 -5.02
N TRP A 85 6.01 12.58 -4.93
CA TRP A 85 5.83 13.48 -3.80
C TRP A 85 5.72 12.73 -2.47
N LEU A 86 4.97 11.64 -2.42
CA LEU A 86 4.81 10.80 -1.24
C LEU A 86 6.13 10.13 -0.82
N GLY A 87 6.92 9.67 -1.78
CA GLY A 87 8.25 9.12 -1.54
C GLY A 87 9.19 10.14 -0.92
N ILE A 88 9.22 11.36 -1.48
CA ILE A 88 9.98 12.50 -0.92
C ILE A 88 9.49 12.84 0.49
N LYS A 89 8.17 12.92 0.71
CA LYS A 89 7.58 13.21 2.02
C LYS A 89 8.00 12.17 3.05
N THR A 90 7.88 10.88 2.71
CA THR A 90 8.26 9.74 3.56
C THR A 90 9.75 9.79 3.91
N PHE A 91 10.61 10.04 2.92
CA PHE A 91 12.05 10.18 3.13
C PHE A 91 12.40 11.33 4.08
N ARG A 92 11.75 12.49 3.93
CA ARG A 92 11.99 13.68 4.76
C ARG A 92 11.43 13.55 6.17
N SER A 93 10.36 12.77 6.37
CA SER A 93 9.78 12.50 7.69
C SER A 93 10.51 11.42 8.48
N ALA A 94 11.51 10.75 7.89
CA ALA A 94 12.24 9.67 8.52
C ALA A 94 12.97 10.17 9.78
N GLY A 95 12.55 9.66 10.94
CA GLY A 95 13.03 10.08 12.26
C GLY A 95 11.98 10.79 13.13
N ARG A 96 10.85 11.24 12.56
CA ARG A 96 9.69 11.73 13.34
C ARG A 96 8.65 10.63 13.62
N ALA A 97 8.66 9.53 12.86
CA ALA A 97 7.59 8.54 12.82
C ALA A 97 7.54 7.54 14.00
N LEU A 98 8.44 7.65 14.98
CA LEU A 98 8.49 6.74 16.15
C LEU A 98 8.45 7.51 17.46
N SER A 99 7.58 8.52 17.58
CA SER A 99 7.11 8.92 18.90
C SER A 99 6.24 7.79 19.44
N LEU A 100 6.86 6.86 20.18
CA LEU A 100 6.21 5.75 20.89
C LEU A 100 5.38 6.25 22.10
N GLU A 101 5.29 7.57 22.30
CA GLU A 101 4.67 8.26 23.43
C GLU A 101 3.14 8.38 23.32
N SER A 102 2.45 7.36 22.80
CA SER A 102 0.99 7.32 22.89
C SER A 102 0.57 6.37 24.00
N GLU A 103 -0.23 6.86 24.94
CA GLU A 103 -0.91 6.07 25.96
C GLU A 103 -1.59 4.83 25.36
N PRO A 104 -1.55 3.66 26.03
CA PRO A 104 -2.23 2.46 25.57
C PRO A 104 -3.72 2.72 25.36
N VAL A 105 -4.20 2.54 24.14
CA VAL A 105 -5.59 2.81 23.75
C VAL A 105 -6.41 1.55 23.46
N GLY A 106 -5.76 0.37 23.46
CA GLY A 106 -6.37 -0.94 23.40
C GLY A 106 -6.70 -1.44 22.00
N ASP A 107 -6.97 -2.75 21.89
CA ASP A 107 -7.10 -3.47 20.62
C ASP A 107 -8.24 -2.94 19.74
N ARG A 108 -9.36 -2.53 20.35
CA ARG A 108 -10.51 -1.97 19.60
C ARG A 108 -10.15 -0.65 18.92
N ARG A 109 -9.37 0.21 19.58
CA ARG A 109 -8.91 1.47 18.98
C ARG A 109 -7.81 1.19 17.95
N ALA A 110 -6.90 0.24 18.21
CA ALA A 110 -5.95 -0.25 17.20
C ALA A 110 -6.63 -0.69 15.89
N PHE A 111 -7.73 -1.43 15.99
CA PHE A 111 -8.49 -1.83 14.81
C PHE A 111 -9.07 -0.63 14.06
N ARG A 112 -9.78 0.28 14.77
CA ARG A 112 -10.41 1.46 14.16
C ARG A 112 -9.40 2.39 13.51
N ASP A 113 -8.31 2.67 14.21
CA ASP A 113 -7.23 3.52 13.72
C ASP A 113 -6.56 2.84 12.51
N GLY A 114 -6.41 1.51 12.49
CA GLY A 114 -5.90 0.75 11.34
C GLY A 114 -6.78 0.88 10.09
N VAL A 115 -8.10 0.83 10.24
CA VAL A 115 -9.05 1.08 9.13
C VAL A 115 -8.82 2.46 8.54
N LEU A 116 -8.74 3.49 9.40
CA LEU A 116 -8.57 4.87 8.96
C LEU A 116 -7.20 5.12 8.33
N VAL A 117 -6.13 4.58 8.94
CA VAL A 117 -4.76 4.68 8.42
C VAL A 117 -4.69 4.10 7.02
N GLU A 118 -5.29 2.93 6.78
CA GLU A 118 -5.23 2.29 5.46
C GLU A 118 -6.21 2.90 4.45
N ALA A 119 -7.43 3.23 4.86
CA ALA A 119 -8.39 3.91 3.98
C ALA A 119 -7.88 5.27 3.49
N LEU A 120 -7.11 5.98 4.32
CA LEU A 120 -6.46 7.24 3.98
C LEU A 120 -5.02 7.05 3.48
N ASN A 121 -4.55 5.81 3.28
CA ASN A 121 -3.18 5.53 2.91
C ASN A 121 -2.91 5.98 1.47
N PRO A 122 -2.08 7.00 1.28
CA PRO A 122 -1.83 7.58 -0.04
C PRO A 122 -1.08 6.62 -0.98
N LYS A 123 -0.24 5.73 -0.44
CA LYS A 123 0.46 4.68 -1.21
C LYS A 123 -0.55 3.68 -1.77
N THR A 124 -1.48 3.25 -0.93
CA THR A 124 -2.51 2.28 -1.30
C THR A 124 -3.48 2.90 -2.30
N ALA A 125 -3.97 4.11 -2.06
CA ALA A 125 -4.83 4.83 -2.99
C ALA A 125 -4.19 4.95 -4.38
N ALA A 126 -2.92 5.36 -4.45
CA ALA A 126 -2.20 5.50 -5.72
C ALA A 126 -2.01 4.16 -6.44
N PHE A 127 -1.70 3.08 -5.69
CA PHE A 127 -1.59 1.74 -6.26
C PHE A 127 -2.93 1.28 -6.86
N PHE A 128 -4.03 1.42 -6.12
CA PHE A 128 -5.35 1.02 -6.60
C PHE A 128 -5.84 1.87 -7.78
N LEU A 129 -5.65 3.19 -7.74
CA LEU A 129 -6.19 4.10 -8.75
C LEU A 129 -5.35 4.17 -10.03
N ALA A 130 -4.02 4.02 -9.93
CA ALA A 130 -3.13 4.26 -11.07
C ALA A 130 -2.35 3.03 -11.53
N PHE A 131 -2.14 2.04 -10.65
CA PHE A 131 -1.31 0.87 -10.94
C PHE A 131 -2.13 -0.36 -11.32
N ILE A 132 -3.10 -0.78 -10.51
CA ILE A 132 -3.97 -1.94 -10.82
C ILE A 132 -4.64 -1.83 -12.20
N PRO A 133 -5.18 -0.67 -12.63
CA PRO A 133 -5.82 -0.54 -13.94
C PRO A 133 -4.92 -0.91 -15.13
N GLN A 134 -3.60 -0.89 -14.97
CA GLN A 134 -2.64 -1.24 -16.02
C GLN A 134 -2.58 -2.73 -16.32
N PHE A 135 -3.06 -3.57 -15.41
CA PHE A 135 -3.04 -5.03 -15.54
C PHE A 135 -4.40 -5.59 -15.99
N LEU A 136 -5.42 -4.74 -16.07
CA LEU A 136 -6.73 -5.14 -16.55
C LEU A 136 -6.71 -5.29 -18.07
N ASP A 137 -7.44 -6.28 -18.57
CA ASP A 137 -7.77 -6.38 -19.99
C ASP A 137 -9.06 -5.58 -20.27
N PRO A 138 -8.97 -4.42 -20.96
CA PRO A 138 -10.15 -3.61 -21.27
C PRO A 138 -11.11 -4.29 -22.25
N ALA A 139 -10.60 -5.22 -23.06
CA ALA A 139 -11.38 -5.97 -24.05
C ALA A 139 -12.01 -7.25 -23.46
N GLY A 140 -11.66 -7.60 -22.22
CA GLY A 140 -12.20 -8.75 -21.50
C GLY A 140 -13.63 -8.55 -21.02
N SER A 141 -14.29 -9.64 -20.63
CA SER A 141 -15.72 -9.67 -20.32
C SER A 141 -16.13 -8.96 -19.01
N SER A 142 -15.22 -8.75 -18.06
CA SER A 142 -15.53 -8.01 -16.81
C SER A 142 -14.30 -7.37 -16.15
N PRO A 143 -13.94 -6.14 -16.54
CA PRO A 143 -12.82 -5.41 -15.93
C PRO A 143 -13.04 -5.08 -14.44
N THR A 144 -14.30 -4.86 -14.03
CA THR A 144 -14.65 -4.66 -12.61
C THR A 144 -14.33 -5.89 -11.78
N LEU A 145 -14.65 -7.09 -12.26
CA LEU A 145 -14.32 -8.33 -11.56
C LEU A 145 -12.81 -8.54 -11.48
N GLN A 146 -12.09 -8.30 -12.59
CA GLN A 146 -10.63 -8.35 -12.59
C GLN A 146 -10.04 -7.38 -11.54
N PHE A 147 -10.52 -6.14 -11.48
CA PHE A 147 -10.08 -5.17 -10.47
C PHE A 147 -10.34 -5.66 -9.04
N ILE A 148 -11.52 -6.21 -8.77
CA ILE A 148 -11.87 -6.77 -7.45
C ILE A 148 -10.93 -7.91 -7.07
N VAL A 149 -10.66 -8.84 -7.99
CA VAL A 149 -9.76 -9.98 -7.75
C VAL A 149 -8.33 -9.52 -7.49
N LEU A 150 -7.77 -8.66 -8.35
CA LEU A 150 -6.41 -8.12 -8.16
C LEU A 150 -6.33 -7.28 -6.89
N GLY A 151 -7.35 -6.49 -6.59
CA GLY A 151 -7.47 -5.73 -5.36
C GLY A 151 -7.49 -6.62 -4.11
N ALA A 152 -8.29 -7.69 -4.11
CA ALA A 152 -8.35 -8.65 -3.00
C ALA A 152 -7.02 -9.37 -2.78
N ILE A 153 -6.35 -9.80 -3.86
CA ILE A 153 -4.99 -10.38 -3.78
C ILE A 153 -4.03 -9.38 -3.12
N SER A 154 -4.09 -8.10 -3.50
CA SER A 154 -3.24 -7.06 -2.93
C SER A 154 -3.50 -6.86 -1.44
N VAL A 155 -4.76 -6.87 -1.01
CA VAL A 155 -5.12 -6.79 0.42
C VAL A 155 -4.57 -8.00 1.17
N ILE A 156 -4.68 -9.21 0.61
CA ILE A 156 -4.11 -10.42 1.22
C ILE A 156 -2.58 -10.28 1.37
N LEU A 157 -1.87 -9.87 0.32
CA LEU A 157 -0.42 -9.70 0.36
C LEU A 157 0.02 -8.65 1.38
N ASN A 158 -0.67 -7.52 1.44
CA ASN A 158 -0.43 -6.48 2.46
C ASN A 158 -0.70 -7.02 3.88
N THR A 159 -1.78 -7.78 4.06
CA THR A 159 -2.12 -8.40 5.35
C THR A 159 -1.04 -9.38 5.78
N LEU A 160 -0.53 -10.21 4.86
CA LEU A 160 0.57 -11.14 5.14
C LEU A 160 1.85 -10.39 5.51
N ALA A 161 2.18 -9.30 4.82
CA ALA A 161 3.32 -8.45 5.17
C ALA A 161 3.14 -7.85 6.58
N ASP A 162 1.96 -7.36 6.91
CA ASP A 162 1.64 -6.84 8.24
C ASP A 162 1.77 -7.93 9.32
N VAL A 163 1.31 -9.16 9.06
CA VAL A 163 1.49 -10.29 10.00
C VAL A 163 2.98 -10.57 10.24
N VAL A 164 3.80 -10.59 9.19
CA VAL A 164 5.26 -10.75 9.34
C VAL A 164 5.84 -9.63 10.20
N VAL A 165 5.39 -8.39 10.01
CA VAL A 165 5.79 -7.23 10.82
C VAL A 165 5.38 -7.42 12.28
N VAL A 166 4.16 -7.87 12.57
CA VAL A 166 3.71 -8.14 13.95
C VAL A 166 4.61 -9.18 14.62
N LEU A 167 4.90 -10.28 13.93
CA LEU A 167 5.74 -11.35 14.47
C LEU A 167 7.17 -10.86 14.75
N MET A 168 7.77 -10.15 13.78
CA MET A 168 9.12 -9.60 13.92
C MET A 168 9.21 -8.55 15.01
N ALA A 169 8.26 -7.60 15.06
CA ALA A 169 8.21 -6.54 16.07
C ALA A 169 7.95 -7.11 17.48
N THR A 170 7.15 -8.17 17.60
CA THR A 170 6.95 -8.87 18.87
C THR A 170 8.27 -9.53 19.33
N ALA A 171 8.95 -10.25 18.44
CA ALA A 171 10.20 -10.96 18.76
C ALA A 171 11.35 -10.00 19.13
N THR A 172 11.36 -8.81 18.55
CA THR A 172 12.44 -7.83 18.71
C THR A 172 12.04 -6.62 19.55
N ARG A 173 10.91 -6.70 20.28
CA ARG A 173 10.32 -5.59 21.02
C ARG A 173 11.31 -4.89 21.95
N THR A 174 12.14 -5.65 22.67
CA THR A 174 13.16 -5.12 23.58
C THR A 174 14.42 -4.58 22.88
N GLN A 175 14.70 -5.02 21.64
CA GLN A 175 15.92 -4.69 20.90
C GLN A 175 15.72 -3.53 19.90
N LEU A 176 14.53 -3.43 19.29
CA LEU A 176 14.21 -2.41 18.26
C LEU A 176 13.92 -1.04 18.86
N ILE A 177 13.36 -0.98 20.07
CA ILE A 177 13.14 0.28 20.80
C ILE A 177 14.47 1.03 21.00
N GLY A 178 15.61 0.33 21.01
CA GLY A 178 16.95 0.91 21.11
C GLY A 178 17.65 1.28 19.78
N ARG A 179 17.02 1.14 18.60
CA ARG A 179 17.69 1.36 17.28
C ARG A 179 16.99 2.39 16.37
N PRO A 180 16.86 3.66 16.79
CA PRO A 180 16.19 4.71 16.02
C PRO A 180 16.81 4.97 14.64
N HIS A 181 18.13 4.77 14.51
CA HIS A 181 18.84 4.92 13.24
C HIS A 181 18.44 3.87 12.19
N LEU A 182 18.17 2.63 12.60
CA LEU A 182 17.72 1.57 11.69
C LEU A 182 16.33 1.90 11.13
N MET A 183 15.42 2.29 12.02
CA MET A 183 14.07 2.67 11.64
C MET A 183 14.07 3.88 10.69
N ARG A 184 14.89 4.90 10.98
CA ARG A 184 15.08 6.04 10.07
C ARG A 184 15.57 5.59 8.68
N ARG A 185 16.55 4.70 8.61
CA ARG A 185 17.07 4.18 7.32
C ARG A 185 16.01 3.40 6.54
N LEU A 186 15.21 2.57 7.22
CA LEU A 186 14.12 1.84 6.59
C LEU A 186 13.04 2.79 6.04
N THR A 187 12.64 3.81 6.80
CA THR A 187 11.72 4.84 6.31
C THR A 187 12.28 5.62 5.12
N GLN A 188 13.57 5.97 5.15
CA GLN A 188 14.24 6.60 4.00
C GLN A 188 14.24 5.71 2.76
N GLY A 189 14.67 4.45 2.89
CA GLY A 189 14.68 3.49 1.78
C GLY A 189 13.30 3.27 1.18
N SER A 190 12.27 3.24 2.03
CA SER A 190 10.87 3.14 1.58
C SER A 190 10.43 4.37 0.79
N GLY A 191 10.80 5.56 1.25
CA GLY A 191 10.54 6.80 0.52
C GLY A 191 11.19 6.81 -0.88
N VAL A 192 12.45 6.35 -0.98
CA VAL A 192 13.14 6.20 -2.27
C VAL A 192 12.41 5.21 -3.18
N PHE A 193 12.02 4.06 -2.65
CA PHE A 193 11.30 3.06 -3.44
C PHE A 193 9.94 3.56 -3.94
N ILE A 194 9.14 4.21 -3.09
CA ILE A 194 7.85 4.78 -3.47
C ILE A 194 8.02 5.83 -4.57
N ALA A 195 9.05 6.69 -4.48
CA ALA A 195 9.34 7.64 -5.54
C ALA A 195 9.77 6.95 -6.85
N GLY A 196 10.57 5.88 -6.74
CA GLY A 196 10.95 5.04 -7.88
C GLY A 196 9.76 4.37 -8.56
N LEU A 197 8.76 3.93 -7.80
CA LEU A 197 7.50 3.43 -8.36
C LEU A 197 6.72 4.51 -9.10
N GLY A 198 6.66 5.72 -8.54
CA GLY A 198 6.05 6.86 -9.23
C GLY A 198 6.73 7.14 -10.57
N LEU A 199 8.07 7.09 -10.61
CA LEU A 199 8.82 7.23 -11.86
C LEU A 199 8.54 6.08 -12.84
N SER A 200 8.54 4.83 -12.37
CA SER A 200 8.20 3.66 -13.18
C SER A 200 6.79 3.78 -13.77
N LEU A 201 5.83 4.21 -12.96
CA LEU A 201 4.44 4.44 -13.36
C LEU A 201 4.32 5.53 -14.44
N ALA A 202 5.10 6.61 -14.34
CA ALA A 202 5.15 7.64 -15.38
C ALA A 202 5.66 7.07 -16.71
N LEU A 203 6.69 6.23 -16.66
CA LEU A 203 7.35 5.62 -17.82
C LEU A 203 6.60 4.43 -18.40
N ALA A 204 5.71 3.79 -17.64
CA ALA A 204 4.93 2.64 -18.06
C ALA A 204 4.12 2.98 -19.31
N ARG A 205 4.36 2.28 -20.42
CA ARG A 205 3.57 2.39 -21.64
C ARG A 205 2.40 1.43 -21.56
N ARG A 206 1.23 1.87 -22.03
CA ARG A 206 0.08 0.97 -22.23
C ARG A 206 0.52 -0.09 -23.25
N PRO A 207 0.32 -1.40 -23.00
CA PRO A 207 0.57 -2.40 -24.03
C PRO A 207 -0.30 -2.06 -25.24
N VAL A 208 0.33 -1.70 -26.36
CA VAL A 208 -0.39 -1.55 -27.63
C VAL A 208 -0.77 -2.96 -28.05
N GLN A 209 -2.06 -3.28 -27.99
CA GLN A 209 -2.59 -4.48 -28.64
C GLN A 209 -2.43 -4.27 -30.15
N GLY A 210 -1.41 -4.90 -30.73
CA GLY A 210 -1.36 -5.19 -32.16
C GLY A 210 -2.15 -6.44 -32.46
#